data_AF-F0RTI9-F1
#
_entry.id   AF-F0RTI9-F1
#
_cell.length_a   1.000
_cell.length_b   1.000
_cell.length_c   1.000
_cell.angle_alpha   90.00
_cell.angle_beta   90.00
_cell.angle_gamma   90.00
#
_symmetry.space_group_name_H-M   'P 1'
#
loop_
_entity.id
_entity.type
_entity.pdbx_description
1 polymer ?
#
loop_
_entity_poly.entity_id
_entity_poly.type
_entity_poly.pdbx_seq_one_letter_code
_entity_poly.pdbx_strand_id
1 'polypeptide(L)'
;MKVAALILIVVSLMVPLAAKAPTANDVTVAIAAITDSAICSVAAFLNSPSLDLPGSTLHFRTNESLPHILTFQNSDIGTYLSVFMATRQPNASFFASLFNAARGPLNDIAIQYLTVHGWEVGHAVLKGAMVTEWGEGASLASLMTTVVTSGKIPAITVVADVTVQGRRVSIPVRVEGTFMLHSDEEGYFAVKPLALKINGEEKEV
;
A
#
# COMPACT_ATOMS: atom_id res chain seq x y z
N MET A 1 -9.80 54.01 -11.81
CA MET A 1 -9.76 52.87 -12.76
C MET A 1 -8.58 51.93 -12.52
N LYS A 2 -7.33 52.40 -12.37
CA LYS A 2 -6.15 51.52 -12.13
C LYS A 2 -6.22 50.69 -10.84
N VAL A 3 -6.72 51.28 -9.75
CA VAL A 3 -6.88 50.60 -8.45
C VAL A 3 -7.94 49.49 -8.51
N ALA A 4 -9.04 49.72 -9.23
CA ALA A 4 -10.10 48.72 -9.40
C ALA A 4 -9.62 47.51 -10.21
N ALA A 5 -8.80 47.72 -11.24
CA ALA A 5 -8.18 46.64 -12.01
C ALA A 5 -7.18 45.82 -11.18
N LEU A 6 -6.40 46.47 -10.31
CA LEU A 6 -5.45 45.80 -9.42
C LEU A 6 -6.17 44.92 -8.38
N ILE A 7 -7.26 45.43 -7.79
CA ILE A 7 -8.08 44.67 -6.85
C ILE A 7 -8.72 43.47 -7.53
N LEU A 8 -9.22 43.61 -8.76
CA LEU A 8 -9.80 42.50 -9.53
C LEU A 8 -8.77 41.39 -9.80
N ILE A 9 -7.53 41.76 -10.13
CA ILE A 9 -6.43 40.80 -10.35
C ILE A 9 -6.07 40.07 -9.05
N VAL A 10 -5.94 40.79 -7.94
CA VAL A 10 -5.65 40.20 -6.62
C VAL A 10 -6.78 39.28 -6.17
N VAL A 11 -8.05 39.67 -6.36
CA VAL A 11 -9.21 38.82 -6.06
C VAL A 11 -9.28 37.61 -6.99
N SER A 12 -8.90 37.74 -8.27
CA SER A 12 -8.84 36.60 -9.21
C SER A 12 -7.70 35.62 -8.88
N LEU A 13 -6.60 36.12 -8.30
CA LEU A 13 -5.49 35.32 -7.78
C LEU A 13 -5.80 34.70 -6.41
N MET A 14 -6.84 35.19 -5.74
CA MET A 14 -7.34 34.69 -4.45
C MET A 14 -8.59 33.82 -4.57
N VAL A 15 -9.08 33.56 -5.80
CA VAL A 15 -9.97 32.41 -6.01
C VAL A 15 -9.16 31.21 -5.54
N PRO A 16 -9.60 30.46 -4.50
CA PRO A 16 -8.91 29.24 -4.17
C PRO A 16 -8.92 28.45 -5.48
N LEU A 17 -7.74 28.01 -5.95
CA LEU A 17 -7.73 26.89 -6.89
C LEU A 17 -8.61 25.86 -6.21
N ALA A 18 -9.87 25.76 -6.63
CA ALA A 18 -10.78 24.77 -6.12
C ALA A 18 -10.02 23.49 -6.42
N ALA A 19 -9.52 22.86 -5.36
CA ALA A 19 -8.60 21.74 -5.50
C ALA A 19 -9.30 20.78 -6.43
N LYS A 20 -8.76 20.65 -7.66
CA LYS A 20 -9.42 19.90 -8.72
C LYS A 20 -9.74 18.54 -8.10
N ALA A 21 -10.99 18.08 -8.16
CA ALA A 21 -11.31 16.79 -7.57
C ALA A 21 -10.50 15.70 -8.29
N PRO A 22 -10.00 14.67 -7.57
CA PRO A 22 -9.28 13.58 -8.20
C PRO A 22 -10.21 12.88 -9.19
N THR A 23 -9.70 12.56 -10.37
CA THR A 23 -10.46 11.78 -11.34
C THR A 23 -10.61 10.34 -10.83
N ALA A 24 -11.59 9.58 -11.34
CA ALA A 24 -11.73 8.17 -11.01
C ALA A 24 -10.43 7.37 -11.30
N ASN A 25 -9.73 7.72 -12.37
CA ASN A 25 -8.43 7.13 -12.68
C ASN A 25 -7.36 7.46 -11.63
N ASP A 26 -7.31 8.70 -11.13
CA ASP A 26 -6.35 9.09 -10.08
C ASP A 26 -6.59 8.27 -8.80
N VAL A 27 -7.84 8.05 -8.45
CA VAL A 27 -8.23 7.23 -7.28
C VAL A 27 -7.84 5.76 -7.49
N THR A 28 -8.14 5.18 -8.65
CA THR A 28 -7.75 3.79 -8.96
C THR A 28 -6.24 3.62 -8.92
N VAL A 29 -5.48 4.54 -9.51
CA VAL A 29 -4.02 4.52 -9.47
C VAL A 29 -3.50 4.63 -8.04
N ALA A 30 -4.08 5.50 -7.22
CA ALA A 30 -3.68 5.66 -5.83
C ALA A 30 -3.94 4.39 -4.99
N ILE A 31 -5.13 3.79 -5.13
CA ILE A 31 -5.48 2.55 -4.42
C ILE A 31 -4.58 1.39 -4.87
N ALA A 32 -4.32 1.27 -6.17
CA ALA A 32 -3.41 0.25 -6.70
C ALA A 32 -1.98 0.45 -6.16
N ALA A 33 -1.46 1.69 -6.16
CA ALA A 33 -0.14 1.99 -5.61
C ALA A 33 -0.03 1.66 -4.12
N ILE A 34 -1.04 1.98 -3.31
CA ILE A 34 -1.09 1.65 -1.87
C ILE A 34 -1.09 0.13 -1.67
N THR A 35 -1.97 -0.57 -2.38
CA THR A 35 -2.13 -2.02 -2.26
C THR A 35 -0.85 -2.76 -2.65
N ASP A 36 -0.29 -2.43 -3.82
CA ASP A 36 0.93 -3.03 -4.31
C ASP A 36 2.12 -2.73 -3.39
N SER A 37 2.23 -1.50 -2.88
CA SER A 37 3.31 -1.12 -1.95
C SER A 37 3.21 -1.88 -0.63
N ALA A 38 1.99 -2.11 -0.13
CA ALA A 38 1.76 -2.92 1.06
C ALA A 38 2.15 -4.39 0.83
N ILE A 39 1.72 -4.99 -0.29
CA ILE A 39 2.11 -6.36 -0.67
C ILE A 39 3.63 -6.50 -0.78
N CYS A 40 4.27 -5.55 -1.47
CA CYS A 40 5.73 -5.54 -1.60
C CYS A 40 6.42 -5.43 -0.23
N SER A 41 5.94 -4.56 0.66
CA SER A 41 6.53 -4.38 1.99
C SER A 41 6.45 -5.65 2.83
N VAL A 42 5.33 -6.37 2.77
CA VAL A 42 5.17 -7.67 3.43
C VAL A 42 6.06 -8.74 2.80
N ALA A 43 6.12 -8.80 1.46
CA ALA A 43 6.98 -9.75 0.75
C ALA A 43 8.46 -9.53 1.07
N ALA A 44 8.91 -8.27 1.10
CA ALA A 44 10.26 -7.88 1.47
C ALA A 44 10.60 -8.27 2.91
N PHE A 45 9.66 -8.10 3.85
CA PHE A 45 9.82 -8.54 5.24
C PHE A 45 9.92 -10.06 5.38
N LEU A 46 9.06 -10.81 4.69
CA LEU A 46 9.06 -12.27 4.74
C LEU A 46 10.21 -12.91 3.95
N ASN A 47 10.97 -12.11 3.20
CA ASN A 47 12.17 -12.59 2.52
C ASN A 47 13.30 -12.90 3.53
N SER A 48 14.17 -13.83 3.16
CA SER A 48 15.30 -14.30 3.97
C SER A 48 16.60 -14.21 3.15
N PRO A 49 17.48 -13.22 3.42
CA PRO A 49 17.31 -12.14 4.41
C PRO A 49 16.24 -11.11 3.98
N SER A 50 15.66 -10.38 4.93
CA SER A 50 14.66 -9.34 4.64
C SER A 50 15.20 -8.30 3.66
N LEU A 51 14.36 -7.83 2.74
CA LEU A 51 14.72 -6.80 1.78
C LEU A 51 14.35 -5.42 2.32
N ASP A 52 15.20 -4.44 2.05
CA ASP A 52 14.92 -3.05 2.36
C ASP A 52 14.27 -2.38 1.14
N LEU A 53 13.05 -1.88 1.30
CA LEU A 53 12.33 -1.18 0.25
C LEU A 53 12.47 0.33 0.46
N PRO A 54 12.98 1.08 -0.54
CA PRO A 54 13.19 2.51 -0.39
C PRO A 54 11.94 3.26 0.07
N GLY A 55 12.06 3.96 1.20
CA GLY A 55 10.99 4.79 1.76
C GLY A 55 9.83 4.01 2.40
N SER A 56 9.89 2.68 2.51
CA SER A 56 8.92 1.87 3.25
C SER A 56 9.55 1.29 4.51
N THR A 57 8.80 1.28 5.61
CA THR A 57 9.28 0.71 6.88
C THR A 57 8.13 0.06 7.63
N LEU A 58 8.34 -1.19 8.05
CA LEU A 58 7.46 -1.92 8.94
C LEU A 58 7.92 -1.76 10.39
N HIS A 59 7.02 -1.33 11.26
CA HIS A 59 7.27 -1.15 12.68
C HIS A 59 6.56 -2.24 13.48
N PHE A 60 7.30 -2.79 14.44
CA PHE A 60 6.85 -3.83 15.35
C PHE A 60 6.87 -3.26 16.76
N ARG A 61 5.90 -3.64 17.58
CA ARG A 61 5.98 -3.36 19.02
C ARG A 61 6.93 -4.34 19.68
N THR A 62 7.47 -3.96 20.82
CA THR A 62 8.35 -4.82 21.61
C THR A 62 7.63 -6.13 21.95
N ASN A 63 8.25 -7.27 21.61
CA ASN A 63 7.73 -8.63 21.79
C ASN A 63 6.54 -9.04 20.90
N GLU A 64 6.20 -8.26 19.87
CA GLU A 64 5.20 -8.65 18.86
C GLU A 64 5.87 -9.21 17.61
N SER A 65 5.27 -10.25 17.02
CA SER A 65 5.73 -10.89 15.77
C SER A 65 5.03 -10.37 14.52
N LEU A 66 3.96 -9.58 14.70
CA LEU A 66 3.18 -8.98 13.62
C LEU A 66 3.52 -7.49 13.53
N PRO A 67 3.66 -6.94 12.31
CA PRO A 67 3.87 -5.52 12.14
C PRO A 67 2.61 -4.77 12.57
N HIS A 68 2.74 -3.69 13.34
CA HIS A 68 1.60 -2.88 13.75
C HIS A 68 1.41 -1.68 12.80
N ILE A 69 2.50 -1.15 12.24
CA ILE A 69 2.47 0.04 11.39
C ILE A 69 3.37 -0.18 10.18
N LEU A 70 2.86 0.14 9.00
CA LEU A 70 3.61 0.32 7.78
C LEU A 70 3.67 1.81 7.47
N THR A 71 4.85 2.41 7.43
CA THR A 71 5.03 3.82 7.09
C THR A 71 5.65 3.99 5.72
N PHE A 72 5.14 4.95 4.95
CA PHE A 72 5.72 5.40 3.69
C PHE A 72 6.29 6.81 3.85
N GLN A 73 7.56 6.97 3.51
CA GLN A 73 8.31 8.23 3.56
C GLN A 73 8.87 8.54 2.18
N ASN A 74 8.06 9.18 1.34
CA ASN A 74 8.37 9.43 -0.07
C ASN A 74 8.76 8.14 -0.81
N SER A 75 7.97 7.10 -0.55
CA SER A 75 8.18 5.76 -1.03
C SER A 75 7.78 5.65 -2.50
N ASP A 76 8.75 5.52 -3.41
CA ASP A 76 8.49 5.40 -4.84
C ASP A 76 8.36 3.93 -5.25
N ILE A 77 7.14 3.51 -5.56
CA ILE A 77 6.85 2.12 -5.93
C ILE A 77 7.60 1.68 -7.20
N GLY A 78 7.93 2.62 -8.09
CA GLY A 78 8.68 2.36 -9.31
C GLY A 78 10.11 1.85 -9.06
N THR A 79 10.62 1.98 -7.84
CA THR A 79 11.96 1.49 -7.45
C THR A 79 11.97 0.02 -7.02
N TYR A 80 10.81 -0.52 -6.61
CA TYR A 80 10.73 -1.81 -5.90
C TYR A 80 11.06 -3.01 -6.78
N LEU A 81 10.68 -2.97 -8.05
CA LEU A 81 10.88 -4.12 -8.96
C LEU A 81 12.36 -4.49 -9.06
N SER A 82 13.24 -3.49 -9.10
CA SER A 82 14.68 -3.71 -9.15
C SER A 82 15.22 -4.42 -7.90
N VAL A 83 14.66 -4.11 -6.72
CA VAL A 83 15.02 -4.75 -5.44
C VAL A 83 14.68 -6.23 -5.47
N PHE A 84 13.46 -6.58 -5.89
CA PHE A 84 13.04 -7.98 -6.00
C PHE A 84 13.82 -8.72 -7.10
N MET A 85 14.06 -8.09 -8.26
CA MET A 85 14.80 -8.73 -9.35
C MET A 85 16.27 -8.96 -9.01
N ALA A 86 16.90 -8.12 -8.20
CA ALA A 86 18.28 -8.32 -7.75
C ALA A 86 18.45 -9.61 -6.93
N THR A 87 17.38 -10.07 -6.27
CA THR A 87 17.39 -11.33 -5.51
C THR A 87 17.11 -12.56 -6.38
N ARG A 88 16.63 -12.35 -7.61
CA ARG A 88 16.27 -13.43 -8.52
C ARG A 88 17.52 -14.00 -9.17
N GLN A 89 17.79 -15.29 -8.94
CA GLN A 89 18.83 -16.00 -9.68
C GLN A 89 18.33 -16.32 -11.11
N PRO A 90 19.01 -15.86 -12.18
CA PRO A 90 18.68 -16.30 -13.52
C PRO A 90 19.02 -17.79 -13.68
N ASN A 91 18.10 -18.57 -14.28
CA ASN A 91 18.25 -20.00 -14.55
C ASN A 91 18.47 -20.88 -13.31
N ALA A 92 17.65 -20.72 -12.27
CA ALA A 92 17.69 -21.59 -11.10
C ALA A 92 17.35 -23.05 -11.49
N SER A 93 18.21 -24.00 -11.11
CA SER A 93 17.87 -25.43 -11.15
C SER A 93 16.65 -25.71 -10.27
N PHE A 94 15.93 -26.82 -10.48
CA PHE A 94 14.75 -27.18 -9.68
C PHE A 94 14.96 -27.06 -8.17
N PHE A 95 16.11 -27.53 -7.67
CA PHE A 95 16.47 -27.40 -6.25
C PHE A 95 16.74 -25.94 -5.86
N ALA A 96 17.38 -25.14 -6.70
CA ALA A 96 17.59 -23.72 -6.46
C ALA A 96 16.26 -22.94 -6.49
N SER A 97 15.29 -23.30 -7.33
CA SER A 97 13.94 -22.73 -7.29
C SER A 97 13.19 -23.10 -6.01
N LEU A 98 13.36 -24.34 -5.52
CA LEU A 98 12.78 -24.78 -4.25
C LEU A 98 13.39 -24.02 -3.06
N PHE A 99 14.71 -23.87 -3.03
CA PHE A 99 15.42 -23.09 -2.01
C PHE A 99 15.11 -21.58 -2.12
N ASN A 100 14.91 -21.03 -3.31
CA ASN A 100 14.52 -19.63 -3.49
C ASN A 100 13.05 -19.37 -3.10
N ALA A 101 12.13 -20.30 -3.37
CA ALA A 101 10.76 -20.23 -2.86
C ALA A 101 10.75 -20.22 -1.31
N ALA A 102 11.64 -21.01 -0.69
CA ALA A 102 11.85 -20.98 0.76
C ALA A 102 12.50 -19.68 1.27
N ARG A 103 13.16 -18.89 0.40
CA ARG A 103 13.76 -17.59 0.77
C ARG A 103 12.80 -16.42 0.67
N GLY A 104 11.67 -16.52 -0.01
CA GLY A 104 10.74 -15.40 -0.16
C GLY A 104 9.42 -15.86 -0.78
N PRO A 105 8.49 -16.41 0.02
CA PRO A 105 7.29 -17.07 -0.50
C PRO A 105 6.36 -16.13 -1.29
N LEU A 106 6.55 -14.81 -1.13
CA LEU A 106 5.73 -13.78 -1.78
C LEU A 106 6.49 -12.96 -2.83
N ASN A 107 7.76 -13.27 -3.12
CA ASN A 107 8.56 -12.48 -4.07
C ASN A 107 7.96 -12.51 -5.48
N ASP A 108 7.53 -13.68 -5.96
CA ASP A 108 6.92 -13.81 -7.28
C ASP A 108 5.58 -13.07 -7.37
N ILE A 109 4.81 -13.04 -6.27
CA ILE A 109 3.57 -12.25 -6.18
C ILE A 109 3.90 -10.76 -6.25
N ALA A 110 4.86 -10.27 -5.46
CA ALA A 110 5.28 -8.87 -5.50
C ALA A 110 5.75 -8.46 -6.91
N ILE A 111 6.56 -9.30 -7.55
CA ILE A 111 7.00 -9.10 -8.94
C ILE A 111 5.81 -9.04 -9.89
N GLN A 112 4.84 -9.93 -9.76
CA GLN A 112 3.66 -9.96 -10.62
C GLN A 112 2.85 -8.66 -10.49
N TYR A 113 2.55 -8.21 -9.29
CA TYR A 113 1.80 -6.95 -9.06
C TYR A 113 2.56 -5.75 -9.64
N LEU A 114 3.87 -5.66 -9.39
CA LEU A 114 4.71 -4.60 -9.93
C LEU A 114 4.77 -4.61 -11.47
N THR A 115 4.75 -5.79 -12.07
CA THR A 115 4.82 -5.97 -13.54
C THR A 115 3.47 -5.71 -14.22
N VAL A 116 2.37 -6.19 -13.65
CA VAL A 116 1.01 -6.01 -14.20
C VAL A 116 0.65 -4.54 -14.29
N HIS A 117 0.94 -3.77 -13.25
CA HIS A 117 0.68 -2.34 -13.25
C HIS A 117 1.80 -1.52 -13.92
N GLY A 118 2.97 -2.12 -14.19
CA GLY A 118 4.07 -1.50 -14.94
C GLY A 118 4.55 -0.21 -14.28
N TRP A 119 4.85 -0.25 -12.99
CA TRP A 119 5.32 0.93 -12.25
C TRP A 119 6.72 1.34 -12.69
N GLU A 120 6.92 2.64 -12.89
CA GLU A 120 8.22 3.25 -13.17
C GLU A 120 8.50 4.34 -12.13
N VAL A 121 9.77 4.71 -12.01
CA VAL A 121 10.22 5.76 -11.09
C VAL A 121 9.40 7.05 -11.30
N GLY A 122 8.87 7.59 -10.21
CA GLY A 122 8.05 8.78 -10.17
C GLY A 122 6.60 8.58 -10.63
N HIS A 123 6.15 7.37 -10.94
CA HIS A 123 4.74 7.12 -11.26
C HIS A 123 3.83 7.32 -10.05
N ALA A 124 4.22 6.76 -8.91
CA ALA A 124 3.50 6.89 -7.65
C ALA A 124 4.50 6.89 -6.48
N VAL A 125 4.46 7.97 -5.71
CA VAL A 125 5.25 8.22 -4.52
C VAL A 125 4.28 8.31 -3.36
N LEU A 126 4.44 7.41 -2.39
CA LEU A 126 3.55 7.26 -1.26
C LEU A 126 4.14 7.96 -0.04
N LYS A 127 3.26 8.62 0.73
CA LYS A 127 3.57 9.23 2.01
C LYS A 127 2.42 9.04 2.98
N GLY A 128 2.69 8.53 4.17
CA GLY A 128 1.66 8.28 5.19
C GLY A 128 1.88 6.96 5.91
N ALA A 129 0.81 6.39 6.45
CA ALA A 129 0.90 5.13 7.19
C ALA A 129 -0.34 4.26 6.99
N MET A 130 -0.12 2.96 7.15
CA MET A 130 -1.16 1.97 7.34
C MET A 130 -0.95 1.33 8.70
N VAL A 131 -2.00 1.25 9.50
CA VAL A 131 -1.99 0.69 10.84
C VAL A 131 -2.90 -0.52 10.85
N THR A 132 -2.37 -1.65 11.28
CA THR A 132 -3.12 -2.89 11.41
C THR A 132 -3.47 -3.10 12.88
N GLU A 133 -4.75 -3.38 13.12
CA GLU A 133 -5.30 -3.76 14.42
C GLU A 133 -5.58 -5.27 14.39
N TRP A 134 -4.69 -6.03 15.05
CA TRP A 134 -4.73 -7.50 15.04
C TRP A 134 -5.59 -8.11 16.16
N GLY A 135 -6.02 -7.30 17.13
CA GLY A 135 -6.62 -7.77 18.39
C GLY A 135 -5.58 -8.09 19.47
N GLU A 136 -6.01 -8.10 20.73
CA GLU A 136 -5.13 -8.32 21.88
C GLU A 136 -4.54 -9.74 21.90
N GLY A 137 -3.22 -9.85 22.08
CA GLY A 137 -2.51 -11.14 22.13
C GLY A 137 -2.32 -11.85 20.79
N ALA A 138 -2.66 -11.21 19.66
CA ALA A 138 -2.45 -11.78 18.34
C ALA A 138 -0.95 -11.93 18.02
N SER A 139 -0.57 -13.11 17.54
CA SER A 139 0.77 -13.42 17.05
C SER A 139 0.68 -14.11 15.69
N LEU A 140 1.77 -14.14 14.94
CA LEU A 140 1.80 -14.88 13.67
C LEU A 140 1.44 -16.36 13.88
N ALA A 141 1.95 -16.96 14.96
CA ALA A 141 1.66 -18.36 15.32
C ALA A 141 0.17 -18.59 15.64
N SER A 142 -0.46 -17.67 16.38
CA SER A 142 -1.89 -17.80 16.69
C SER A 142 -2.74 -17.62 15.44
N LEU A 143 -2.41 -16.66 14.56
CA LEU A 143 -3.09 -16.48 13.28
C LEU A 143 -2.98 -17.72 12.39
N MET A 144 -1.78 -18.28 12.24
CA MET A 144 -1.58 -19.51 11.49
C MET A 144 -2.39 -20.68 12.06
N THR A 145 -2.41 -20.82 13.39
CA THR A 145 -3.21 -21.85 14.06
C THR A 145 -4.70 -21.67 13.78
N THR A 146 -5.21 -20.44 13.85
CA THR A 146 -6.62 -20.14 13.52
C THR A 146 -6.93 -20.47 12.07
N VAL A 147 -6.07 -20.10 11.12
CA VAL A 147 -6.27 -20.41 9.70
C VAL A 147 -6.27 -21.91 9.45
N VAL A 148 -5.34 -22.65 10.04
CA VAL A 148 -5.26 -24.11 9.90
C VAL A 148 -6.47 -24.83 10.51
N THR A 149 -6.97 -24.34 11.65
CA THR A 149 -8.08 -25.00 12.37
C THR A 149 -9.46 -24.62 11.85
N SER A 150 -9.67 -23.35 11.48
CA SER A 150 -10.97 -22.83 11.04
C SER A 150 -11.11 -22.74 9.52
N GLY A 151 -10.01 -22.84 8.78
CA GLY A 151 -9.98 -22.58 7.33
C GLY A 151 -10.21 -21.10 6.97
N LYS A 152 -10.29 -20.20 7.96
CA LYS A 152 -10.62 -18.78 7.76
C LYS A 152 -9.59 -17.88 8.42
N ILE A 153 -9.32 -16.75 7.77
CA ILE A 153 -8.51 -15.67 8.33
C ILE A 153 -9.43 -14.86 9.25
N PRO A 154 -9.05 -14.62 10.52
CA PRO A 154 -9.83 -13.76 11.41
C PRO A 154 -9.90 -12.35 10.83
N ALA A 155 -10.99 -11.63 11.12
CA ALA A 155 -11.16 -10.27 10.64
C ALA A 155 -10.04 -9.37 11.18
N ILE A 156 -9.32 -8.71 10.28
CA ILE A 156 -8.24 -7.77 10.60
C ILE A 156 -8.68 -6.39 10.13
N THR A 157 -8.65 -5.43 11.04
CA THR A 157 -8.94 -4.04 10.71
C THR A 157 -7.66 -3.33 10.32
N VAL A 158 -7.69 -2.64 9.19
CA VAL A 158 -6.57 -1.86 8.67
C VAL A 158 -7.03 -0.43 8.48
N VAL A 159 -6.39 0.50 9.19
CA VAL A 159 -6.60 1.93 9.01
C VAL A 159 -5.49 2.46 8.12
N ALA A 160 -5.85 3.02 6.97
CA ALA A 160 -4.92 3.62 6.04
C ALA A 160 -5.12 5.14 6.00
N ASP A 161 -4.03 5.88 6.08
CA ASP A 161 -3.96 7.31 5.76
C ASP A 161 -2.70 7.53 4.93
N VAL A 162 -2.86 7.46 3.61
CA VAL A 162 -1.75 7.51 2.67
C VAL A 162 -2.06 8.48 1.55
N THR A 163 -1.13 9.41 1.33
CA THR A 163 -1.13 10.31 0.18
C THR A 163 -0.26 9.73 -0.92
N VAL A 164 -0.81 9.65 -2.12
CA VAL A 164 -0.13 9.24 -3.35
C VAL A 164 0.01 10.46 -4.25
N GLN A 165 1.22 10.69 -4.74
CA GLN A 165 1.54 11.73 -5.71
C GLN A 165 2.47 11.18 -6.79
N GLY A 166 2.52 11.78 -7.98
CA GLY A 166 3.43 11.33 -9.03
C GLY A 166 2.89 11.59 -10.42
N ARG A 167 3.58 11.06 -11.43
CA ARG A 167 3.25 11.29 -12.85
C ARG A 167 1.94 10.62 -13.30
N ARG A 168 1.49 9.56 -12.62
CA ARG A 168 0.25 8.84 -12.98
C ARG A 168 -1.01 9.35 -12.29
N VAL A 169 -0.88 10.32 -11.39
CA VAL A 169 -2.02 11.00 -10.78
C VAL A 169 -1.97 12.48 -11.17
N SER A 170 -3.11 13.03 -11.59
CA SER A 170 -3.20 14.42 -12.04
C SER A 170 -3.07 15.43 -10.90
N ILE A 171 -3.36 14.98 -9.68
CA ILE A 171 -3.24 15.70 -8.41
C ILE A 171 -2.83 14.71 -7.31
N PRO A 172 -2.31 15.18 -6.16
CA PRO A 172 -2.15 14.33 -4.99
C PRO A 172 -3.49 13.74 -4.52
N VAL A 173 -3.50 12.44 -4.24
CA VAL A 173 -4.66 11.69 -3.76
C VAL A 173 -4.35 11.14 -2.36
N ARG A 174 -5.02 11.67 -1.34
CA ARG A 174 -5.02 11.15 0.02
C ARG A 174 -6.17 10.17 0.18
N VAL A 175 -5.83 8.93 0.49
CA VAL A 175 -6.76 7.84 0.80
C VAL A 175 -6.74 7.65 2.30
N GLU A 176 -7.87 7.97 2.93
CA GLU A 176 -8.12 7.80 4.36
C GLU A 176 -9.24 6.78 4.52
N GLY A 177 -9.03 5.70 5.23
CA GLY A 177 -10.09 4.70 5.37
C GLY A 177 -9.77 3.58 6.33
N THR A 178 -10.85 2.91 6.74
CA THR A 178 -10.79 1.71 7.55
C THR A 178 -11.27 0.55 6.69
N PHE A 179 -10.46 -0.50 6.59
CA PHE A 179 -10.71 -1.68 5.79
C PHE A 179 -10.74 -2.91 6.69
N MET A 180 -11.64 -3.84 6.40
CA MET A 180 -11.70 -5.14 7.03
C MET A 180 -11.20 -6.20 6.05
N LEU A 181 -10.09 -6.84 6.40
CA LEU A 181 -9.59 -8.03 5.72
C LEU A 181 -10.24 -9.25 6.39
N HIS A 182 -10.91 -10.10 5.63
CA HIS A 182 -11.59 -11.27 6.17
C HIS A 182 -11.69 -12.39 5.12
N SER A 183 -11.95 -13.62 5.57
CA SER A 183 -12.45 -14.67 4.68
C SER A 183 -13.95 -14.52 4.51
N ASP A 184 -14.42 -14.49 3.26
CA ASP A 184 -15.84 -14.41 2.93
C ASP A 184 -16.58 -15.75 3.21
N GLU A 185 -17.85 -15.82 2.85
CA GLU A 185 -18.68 -17.02 3.07
C GLU A 185 -18.19 -18.23 2.27
N GLU A 186 -17.55 -17.99 1.12
CA GLU A 186 -16.97 -19.02 0.23
C GLU A 186 -15.54 -19.40 0.63
N GLY A 187 -14.95 -18.69 1.59
CA GLY A 187 -13.60 -18.93 2.11
C GLY A 187 -12.50 -18.17 1.35
N TYR A 188 -12.84 -17.28 0.42
CA TYR A 188 -11.87 -16.44 -0.27
C TYR A 188 -11.48 -15.23 0.57
N PHE A 189 -10.26 -14.74 0.34
CA PHE A 189 -9.80 -13.52 0.99
C PHE A 189 -10.47 -12.30 0.36
N ALA A 190 -11.16 -11.51 1.19
CA ALA A 190 -11.88 -10.32 0.77
C ALA A 190 -11.46 -9.09 1.58
N VAL A 191 -11.35 -7.95 0.89
CA VAL A 191 -11.11 -6.63 1.49
C VAL A 191 -12.40 -5.84 1.41
N LYS A 192 -13.01 -5.55 2.56
CA LYS A 192 -14.23 -4.73 2.65
C LYS A 192 -13.90 -3.35 3.20
N PRO A 193 -14.14 -2.26 2.48
CA PRO A 193 -14.06 -0.93 3.07
C PRO A 193 -15.19 -0.75 4.09
N LEU A 194 -14.85 -0.26 5.29
CA LEU A 194 -15.80 0.11 6.34
C LEU A 194 -16.05 1.62 6.36
N ALA A 195 -15.01 2.39 6.08
CA ALA A 195 -15.07 3.84 5.91
C ALA A 195 -14.03 4.25 4.87
N LEU A 196 -14.38 5.13 3.95
CA LEU A 196 -13.47 5.63 2.93
C LEU A 196 -13.66 7.13 2.70
N LYS A 197 -12.55 7.86 2.75
CA LYS A 197 -12.42 9.28 2.44
C LYS A 197 -11.32 9.45 1.40
N ILE A 198 -11.63 10.18 0.34
CA ILE A 198 -10.67 10.53 -0.72
C ILE A 198 -10.54 12.04 -0.73
N ASN A 199 -9.32 12.55 -0.48
CA ASN A 199 -9.06 13.99 -0.34
C ASN A 199 -10.02 14.70 0.64
N GLY A 200 -10.40 14.01 1.73
CA GLY A 200 -11.34 14.52 2.74
C GLY A 200 -12.82 14.36 2.40
N GLU A 201 -13.19 13.94 1.18
CA GLU A 201 -14.57 13.64 0.80
C GLU A 201 -14.95 12.21 1.15
N GLU A 202 -16.03 12.04 1.92
CA GLU A 202 -16.61 10.72 2.19
C GLU A 202 -17.14 10.07 0.91
N LYS A 203 -16.84 8.78 0.74
CA LYS A 203 -17.35 7.95 -0.35
C LYS A 203 -18.27 6.88 0.25
N GLU A 204 -19.41 6.65 -0.39
CA GLU A 204 -20.27 5.51 -0.06
C GLU A 204 -19.53 4.20 -0.38
N VAL A 205 -19.56 3.25 0.56
CA VAL A 205 -18.79 1.99 0.55
C VAL A 205 -19.67 0.80 0.89
#